data_AF-Q8YSY6-F1
#
_entry.id   AF-Q8YSY6-F1
#
_cell.length_a   1.000
_cell.length_b   1.000
_cell.length_c   1.000
_cell.angle_alpha   90.00
_cell.angle_beta   90.00
_cell.angle_gamma   90.00
#
_symmetry.space_group_name_H-M   'P 1'
#
loop_
_entity.id
_entity.type
_entity.pdbx_description
1 polymer ?
#
loop_
_entity_poly.entity_id
_entity_poly.type
_entity_poly.pdbx_seq_one_letter_code
_entity_poly.pdbx_strand_id
1 'polypeptide(L)'
;MLTSGLQIYNANPVFGGRAGLHIPPIFTLGGWLAGGRHWHFAAMWLFSLNLLWYGFYILFTQRWRHRFVGANDIKALQKSQNNKRLIYAWHRIIYTSIIPILLLALLTGIGMYKPAQFPWIVDMFGNWQSLRIVHFASVPMVIIFVIVHSLLGRKAGGEELTESMFW
;
A
#
# COMPACT_ATOMS: atom_id res chain seq x y z
N MET A 1 2.03 -9.01 6.12
CA MET A 1 1.98 -7.59 6.54
C MET A 1 0.61 -7.19 7.01
N LEU A 2 -0.41 -7.29 6.15
CA LEU A 2 -1.79 -6.93 6.50
C LEU A 2 -2.33 -7.74 7.70
N THR A 3 -2.35 -9.07 7.62
CA THR A 3 -2.93 -9.94 8.66
C THR A 3 -2.23 -9.82 10.02
N SER A 4 -0.89 -9.82 10.04
CA SER A 4 -0.09 -9.56 11.24
C SER A 4 -0.27 -8.13 11.76
N GLY A 5 -0.49 -7.15 10.88
CA GLY A 5 -0.83 -5.77 11.26
C GLY A 5 -2.21 -5.66 11.91
N LEU A 6 -3.22 -6.37 11.38
CA LEU A 6 -4.55 -6.45 11.99
C LEU A 6 -4.52 -7.10 13.38
N GLN A 7 -3.64 -8.09 13.60
CA GLN A 7 -3.38 -8.62 14.95
C GLN A 7 -2.86 -7.54 15.92
N ILE A 8 -1.93 -6.68 15.47
CA ILE A 8 -1.40 -5.57 16.28
C ILE A 8 -2.48 -4.52 16.52
N TYR A 9 -3.29 -4.22 15.50
CA TYR A 9 -4.41 -3.29 15.57
C TYR A 9 -5.43 -3.74 16.64
N ASN A 10 -5.80 -5.02 16.68
CA ASN A 10 -6.76 -5.57 17.63
C ASN A 10 -6.35 -5.39 19.11
N ALA A 11 -5.07 -5.22 19.42
CA ALA A 11 -4.62 -4.97 20.79
C ALA A 11 -4.99 -3.57 21.29
N ASN A 12 -5.04 -2.59 20.39
CA ASN A 12 -5.46 -1.22 20.67
C ASN A 12 -5.92 -0.56 19.37
N PRO A 13 -7.22 -0.69 19.00
CA PRO A 13 -7.70 -0.18 17.73
C PRO A 13 -7.52 1.33 17.62
N VAL A 14 -6.95 1.79 16.49
CA VAL A 14 -6.68 3.22 16.28
C VAL A 14 -7.90 3.98 15.79
N PHE A 15 -8.85 3.31 15.14
CA PHE A 15 -10.10 3.90 14.67
C PHE A 15 -11.21 3.59 15.67
N GLY A 16 -11.63 4.60 16.45
CA GLY A 16 -12.67 4.44 17.49
C GLY A 16 -12.16 3.95 18.86
N GLY A 17 -10.84 3.83 19.05
CA GLY A 17 -10.25 3.45 20.34
C GLY A 17 -10.60 2.03 20.78
N ARG A 18 -10.74 1.78 22.09
CA ARG A 18 -11.08 0.44 22.62
C ARG A 18 -12.46 -0.08 22.22
N ALA A 19 -13.36 0.82 21.79
CA ALA A 19 -14.66 0.48 21.22
C ALA A 19 -14.62 0.37 19.69
N GLY A 20 -13.44 0.49 19.09
CA GLY A 20 -13.21 0.37 17.66
C GLY A 20 -13.49 -1.04 17.15
N LEU A 21 -13.53 -1.16 15.83
CA LEU A 21 -13.81 -2.41 15.15
C LEU A 21 -12.75 -3.47 15.51
N HIS A 22 -13.18 -4.63 15.99
CA HIS A 22 -12.29 -5.79 16.22
C HIS A 22 -12.35 -6.73 15.03
N ILE A 23 -11.18 -7.11 14.52
CA ILE A 23 -11.05 -7.99 13.36
C ILE A 23 -11.10 -9.45 13.82
N PRO A 24 -11.93 -10.31 13.19
CA PRO A 24 -11.98 -11.73 13.52
C PRO A 24 -10.63 -12.44 13.36
N PRO A 25 -10.27 -13.41 14.23
CA PRO A 25 -8.97 -14.10 14.20
C PRO A 25 -8.60 -14.77 12.87
N ILE A 26 -9.59 -15.16 12.05
CA ILE A 26 -9.35 -15.75 10.73
C ILE A 26 -8.64 -14.80 9.76
N PHE A 27 -8.74 -13.48 9.99
CA PHE A 27 -8.06 -12.45 9.20
C PHE A 27 -6.79 -11.93 9.87
N THR A 28 -6.37 -12.48 11.01
CA THR A 28 -5.18 -12.06 11.74
C THR A 28 -4.10 -13.13 11.75
N LEU A 29 -2.84 -12.73 11.97
CA LEU A 29 -1.70 -13.64 12.03
C LEU A 29 -0.88 -13.38 13.29
N GLY A 30 -0.47 -14.46 13.97
CA GLY A 30 0.42 -14.42 15.12
C GLY A 30 -0.24 -14.75 16.47
N GLY A 31 -1.56 -14.92 16.52
CA GLY A 31 -2.32 -15.42 17.69
C GLY A 31 -2.45 -14.44 18.86
N TRP A 32 -1.36 -13.79 19.26
CA TRP A 32 -1.29 -12.80 20.33
C TRP A 32 -0.47 -11.58 19.90
N LEU A 33 -0.39 -10.53 20.73
CA LEU A 33 0.28 -9.28 20.38
C LEU A 33 1.76 -9.44 20.03
N ALA A 34 2.53 -10.17 20.85
CA ALA A 34 3.95 -10.37 20.55
C ALA A 34 4.15 -11.22 19.28
N GLY A 35 3.38 -12.30 19.10
CA GLY A 35 3.40 -13.10 17.89
C GLY A 35 3.06 -12.29 16.63
N GLY A 36 2.04 -11.43 16.70
CA GLY A 36 1.70 -10.49 15.63
C GLY A 36 2.85 -9.54 15.30
N ARG A 37 3.53 -8.97 16.31
CA ARG A 37 4.73 -8.13 16.13
C ARG A 37 5.89 -8.88 15.49
N HIS A 38 6.17 -10.12 15.91
CA HIS A 38 7.26 -10.92 15.34
C HIS A 38 7.06 -11.16 13.83
N TRP A 39 5.89 -11.67 13.44
CA TRP A 39 5.54 -11.85 12.03
C TRP A 39 5.53 -10.53 11.26
N HIS A 40 5.07 -9.45 11.91
CA HIS A 40 5.03 -8.15 11.26
C HIS A 40 6.42 -7.59 10.97
N PHE A 41 7.34 -7.63 11.92
CA PHE A 41 8.69 -7.12 11.69
C PHE A 41 9.51 -8.03 10.77
N ALA A 42 9.30 -9.34 10.81
CA ALA A 42 9.95 -10.27 9.89
C ALA A 42 9.59 -9.97 8.43
N ALA A 43 8.30 -9.87 8.10
CA ALA A 43 7.90 -9.57 6.74
C ALA A 43 8.02 -8.07 6.37
N MET A 44 8.18 -7.16 7.34
CA MET A 44 8.55 -5.77 7.08
C MET A 44 9.93 -5.71 6.41
N TRP A 45 10.91 -6.49 6.87
CA TRP A 45 12.23 -6.54 6.23
C TRP A 45 12.15 -7.03 4.79
N LEU A 46 11.42 -8.12 4.54
CA LEU A 46 11.19 -8.63 3.19
C LEU A 46 10.53 -7.59 2.29
N PHE A 47 9.47 -6.94 2.78
CA PHE A 47 8.78 -5.87 2.07
C PHE A 47 9.70 -4.68 1.75
N SER A 48 10.48 -4.23 2.74
CA SER A 48 11.35 -3.05 2.63
C SER A 48 12.47 -3.28 1.62
N LEU A 49 13.15 -4.42 1.71
CA LEU A 49 14.24 -4.77 0.81
C LEU A 49 13.73 -5.01 -0.62
N ASN A 50 12.56 -5.66 -0.77
CA ASN A 50 11.95 -5.86 -2.08
C ASN A 50 11.56 -4.52 -2.73
N LEU A 51 10.91 -3.63 -1.98
CA LEU A 51 10.53 -2.30 -2.46
C LEU A 51 11.77 -1.46 -2.84
N LEU A 52 12.83 -1.52 -2.03
CA LEU A 52 14.08 -0.82 -2.29
C LEU A 52 14.75 -1.34 -3.57
N TRP A 53 14.89 -2.65 -3.71
CA TRP A 53 15.50 -3.26 -4.88
C TRP A 53 14.72 -2.98 -6.16
N TYR A 54 13.38 -3.10 -6.09
CA TYR A 54 12.51 -2.75 -7.21
C TYR A 54 12.61 -1.25 -7.57
N GLY A 55 12.74 -0.38 -6.57
CA GLY A 55 13.01 1.04 -6.76
C GLY A 55 14.30 1.29 -7.54
N PHE A 56 15.41 0.67 -7.13
CA PHE A 56 16.67 0.76 -7.87
C PHE A 56 16.55 0.24 -9.30
N TYR A 57 15.92 -0.93 -9.48
CA TYR A 57 15.69 -1.49 -10.80
C TYR A 57 14.95 -0.51 -11.72
N ILE A 58 13.84 0.08 -11.25
CA ILE A 58 13.08 1.07 -12.03
C ILE A 58 13.89 2.32 -12.35
N LEU A 59 14.67 2.80 -11.37
CA LEU A 59 15.49 4.00 -11.51
C LEU A 59 16.58 3.81 -12.57
N PHE A 60 17.35 2.71 -12.49
CA PHE A 60 18.43 2.41 -13.43
C PHE A 60 17.92 2.06 -14.83
N THR A 61 16.83 1.30 -14.93
CA THR A 61 16.24 0.96 -16.23
C THR A 61 15.42 2.08 -16.86
N GLN A 62 15.24 3.20 -16.15
CA GLN A 62 14.41 4.35 -16.54
C GLN A 62 12.96 3.98 -16.91
N ARG A 63 12.50 2.79 -16.49
CA ARG A 63 11.15 2.28 -16.80
C ARG A 63 10.04 3.17 -16.25
N TRP A 64 10.35 3.99 -15.25
CA TRP A 64 9.43 4.99 -14.71
C TRP A 64 8.88 5.96 -15.78
N ARG A 65 9.66 6.26 -16.84
CA ARG A 65 9.25 7.15 -17.94
C ARG A 65 8.06 6.62 -18.74
N HIS A 66 7.93 5.29 -18.84
CA HIS A 66 6.90 4.65 -19.66
C HIS A 66 5.82 3.97 -18.82
N ARG A 67 6.15 3.51 -17.61
CA ARG A 67 5.25 2.70 -16.78
C ARG A 67 4.31 3.52 -15.91
N PHE A 68 4.76 4.64 -15.35
CA PHE A 68 3.96 5.48 -14.44
C PHE A 68 3.17 6.54 -15.17
N VAL A 69 2.19 7.15 -14.49
CA VAL A 69 1.34 8.19 -15.07
C VAL A 69 2.19 9.32 -15.68
N GLY A 70 1.87 9.70 -16.92
CA GLY A 70 2.53 10.80 -17.61
C GLY A 70 1.57 11.92 -17.99
N ALA A 71 2.10 13.03 -18.49
CA ALA A 71 1.30 14.19 -18.94
C ALA A 71 0.24 13.81 -19.99
N ASN A 72 0.51 12.80 -20.83
CA ASN A 72 -0.43 12.30 -21.82
C ASN A 72 -1.65 11.60 -21.21
N ASP A 73 -1.54 11.02 -20.02
CA ASP A 73 -2.68 10.40 -19.34
C ASP A 73 -3.59 11.46 -18.74
N ILE A 74 -3.02 12.52 -18.17
CA ILE A 74 -3.79 13.67 -17.67
C ILE A 74 -4.53 14.35 -18.82
N LYS A 75 -3.85 14.59 -19.95
CA LYS A 75 -4.49 15.15 -21.16
C LYS A 75 -5.61 14.24 -21.68
N ALA A 76 -5.42 12.92 -21.65
CA ALA A 76 -6.43 11.97 -22.07
C ALA A 76 -7.69 12.06 -21.21
N LEU A 77 -7.57 12.19 -19.89
CA LEU A 77 -8.72 12.37 -18.99
C LEU A 77 -9.50 13.66 -19.24
N GLN A 78 -8.82 14.72 -19.71
CA GLN A 78 -9.45 16.01 -19.95
C GLN A 78 -10.09 16.13 -21.33
N LYS A 79 -9.55 15.42 -22.34
CA LYS A 79 -9.86 15.69 -23.75
C LYS A 79 -10.33 14.47 -24.54
N SER A 80 -10.10 13.25 -24.06
CA SER A 80 -10.44 12.04 -24.81
C SER A 80 -11.89 11.65 -24.59
N GLN A 81 -12.59 11.34 -25.68
CA GLN A 81 -13.91 10.68 -25.67
C GLN A 81 -13.81 9.15 -25.82
N ASN A 82 -12.59 8.62 -25.95
CA ASN A 82 -12.38 7.19 -26.14
C ASN A 82 -12.36 6.47 -24.78
N ASN A 83 -13.41 5.70 -24.51
CA ASN A 83 -13.57 4.94 -23.25
C ASN A 83 -12.38 4.04 -22.92
N LYS A 84 -11.79 3.35 -23.91
CA LYS A 84 -10.61 2.49 -23.68
C LYS A 84 -9.39 3.32 -23.25
N ARG A 85 -9.16 4.47 -23.88
CA ARG A 85 -8.05 5.37 -23.52
C ARG A 85 -8.23 5.97 -22.13
N LEU A 86 -9.46 6.30 -21.74
CA LEU A 86 -9.81 6.80 -20.40
C LEU A 86 -9.56 5.74 -19.32
N ILE A 87 -10.03 4.50 -19.54
CA ILE A 87 -9.80 3.38 -18.60
C ILE A 87 -8.30 3.13 -18.41
N TYR A 88 -7.53 3.14 -19.49
CA TYR A 88 -6.08 2.96 -19.41
C TYR A 88 -5.38 4.10 -18.65
N ALA A 89 -5.81 5.36 -18.85
CA ALA A 89 -5.28 6.50 -18.09
C ALA A 89 -5.57 6.36 -16.59
N TRP A 90 -6.80 6.00 -16.21
CA TRP A 90 -7.16 5.71 -14.82
C TRP A 90 -6.35 4.55 -14.25
N HIS A 91 -6.17 3.47 -15.00
CA HIS A 91 -5.39 2.32 -14.57
C HIS A 91 -3.94 2.72 -14.24
N ARG A 92 -3.29 3.56 -15.06
CA ARG A 92 -1.93 4.06 -14.80
C ARG A 92 -1.86 5.01 -13.60
N ILE A 93 -2.87 5.84 -13.37
CA ILE A 93 -2.94 6.69 -12.17
C ILE A 93 -3.00 5.83 -10.91
N ILE A 94 -3.92 4.87 -10.88
CA ILE A 94 -4.05 3.93 -9.76
C ILE A 94 -2.77 3.12 -9.59
N TYR A 95 -2.19 2.59 -10.68
CA TYR A 95 -0.91 1.89 -10.63
C TYR A 95 0.22 2.74 -10.04
N THR A 96 0.23 4.05 -10.31
CA THR A 96 1.26 4.94 -9.77
C THR A 96 0.99 5.31 -8.31
N SER A 97 -0.27 5.40 -7.89
CA SER A 97 -0.64 5.82 -6.53
C SER A 97 -0.21 4.83 -5.45
N ILE A 98 0.01 3.55 -5.78
CA ILE A 98 0.50 2.57 -4.81
C ILE A 98 1.90 2.93 -4.29
N ILE A 99 2.74 3.59 -5.08
CA ILE A 99 4.12 3.91 -4.70
C ILE A 99 4.18 4.80 -3.45
N PRO A 100 3.55 6.00 -3.42
CA PRO A 100 3.54 6.81 -2.21
C PRO A 100 2.84 6.13 -1.03
N ILE A 101 1.81 5.31 -1.28
CA ILE A 101 1.14 4.54 -0.20
C ILE A 101 2.11 3.56 0.47
N LEU A 102 2.86 2.80 -0.33
CA LEU A 102 3.85 1.83 0.18
C LEU A 102 5.04 2.52 0.87
N LEU A 103 5.52 3.64 0.31
CA LEU A 103 6.59 4.43 0.93
C LEU A 103 6.13 5.06 2.26
N LEU A 104 4.90 5.57 2.33
CA LEU A 104 4.33 6.11 3.56
C LEU A 104 4.14 5.02 4.62
N ALA A 105 3.65 3.84 4.23
CA ALA A 105 3.54 2.68 5.12
C ALA A 105 4.92 2.27 5.67
N LEU A 106 5.95 2.26 4.82
CA LEU A 106 7.32 1.94 5.23
C LEU A 106 7.89 3.00 6.18
N LEU A 107 7.78 4.28 5.84
CA LEU A 107 8.31 5.40 6.64
C LEU A 107 7.69 5.40 8.04
N THR A 108 6.36 5.33 8.10
CA THR A 108 5.63 5.30 9.38
C THR A 108 5.91 4.01 10.17
N GLY A 109 6.09 2.89 9.47
CA GLY A 109 6.48 1.61 10.07
C GLY A 109 7.87 1.65 10.71
N ILE A 110 8.86 2.26 10.04
CA ILE A 110 10.21 2.46 10.57
C ILE A 110 10.18 3.35 11.83
N GLY A 111 9.42 4.44 11.79
CA GLY A 111 9.22 5.32 12.95
C GLY A 111 8.65 4.57 14.16
N MET A 112 7.72 3.63 13.94
CA MET A 112 7.18 2.79 15.01
C MET A 112 8.10 1.63 15.42
N TYR A 113 8.91 1.10 14.51
CA TYR A 113 9.82 -0.01 14.77
C TYR A 113 11.01 0.43 15.64
N LYS A 114 11.56 1.62 15.39
CA LYS A 114 12.73 2.17 16.06
C LYS A 114 12.55 3.65 16.45
N PRO A 115 11.59 3.98 17.33
CA PRO A 115 11.26 5.37 17.67
C PRO A 115 12.41 6.11 18.37
N ALA A 116 13.26 5.40 19.12
CA ALA A 116 14.42 6.00 19.77
C ALA A 116 15.53 6.38 18.77
N GLN A 117 15.68 5.62 17.68
CA GLN A 117 16.64 5.93 16.61
C GLN A 117 16.11 6.95 15.61
N PHE A 118 14.79 6.98 15.40
CA PHE A 118 14.15 7.87 14.43
C PHE A 118 13.02 8.72 15.06
N PRO A 119 13.31 9.50 16.12
CA PRO A 119 12.28 10.31 16.80
C PRO A 119 11.65 11.34 15.86
N TRP A 120 12.46 11.91 14.96
CA TRP A 120 12.02 12.90 13.97
C TRP A 120 10.89 12.39 13.06
N ILE A 121 10.79 11.07 12.82
CA ILE A 121 9.67 10.51 12.04
C ILE A 121 8.37 10.70 12.82
N VAL A 122 8.37 10.45 14.13
CA VAL A 122 7.20 10.64 14.99
C VAL A 122 6.80 12.12 15.00
N ASP A 123 7.78 13.01 15.09
CA ASP A 123 7.59 14.46 15.14
C ASP A 123 6.95 15.01 13.84
N MET A 124 7.28 14.45 12.68
CA MET A 124 6.65 14.82 11.39
C MET A 124 5.14 14.58 11.37
N PHE A 125 4.64 13.62 12.15
CA PHE A 125 3.20 13.35 12.29
C PHE A 125 2.61 14.00 13.56
N GLY A 126 3.40 14.76 14.30
CA GLY A 126 3.03 15.52 15.49
C GLY A 126 2.99 14.69 16.78
N ASN A 127 2.50 13.45 16.73
CA ASN A 127 2.53 12.56 17.89
C ASN A 127 2.43 11.08 17.49
N TRP A 128 2.67 10.21 18.47
CA TRP A 128 2.64 8.76 18.30
C TRP A 128 1.28 8.23 17.81
N GLN A 129 0.17 8.80 18.26
CA GLN A 129 -1.16 8.33 17.86
C GLN A 129 -1.44 8.68 16.40
N SER A 130 -1.10 9.90 15.96
CA SER A 130 -1.19 10.32 14.56
C SER A 130 -0.34 9.44 13.65
N LEU A 131 0.90 9.12 14.06
CA LEU A 131 1.78 8.20 13.32
C LEU A 131 1.11 6.82 13.11
N ARG A 132 0.53 6.26 14.17
CA ARG A 132 -0.19 4.98 14.09
C ARG A 132 -1.40 5.07 13.17
N ILE A 133 -2.19 6.14 13.27
CA ILE A 133 -3.37 6.37 12.41
C ILE A 133 -2.94 6.37 10.94
N VAL A 134 -1.91 7.13 10.58
CA VAL A 134 -1.42 7.20 9.20
C VAL A 134 -0.91 5.84 8.74
N HIS A 135 -0.16 5.12 9.58
CA HIS A 135 0.31 3.78 9.22
C HIS A 135 -0.85 2.81 8.98
N PHE A 136 -1.82 2.75 9.89
CA PHE A 136 -2.97 1.85 9.74
C PHE A 136 -3.93 2.29 8.63
N ALA A 137 -3.95 3.57 8.24
CA ALA A 137 -4.70 4.03 7.08
C ALA A 137 -4.15 3.45 5.76
N SER A 138 -2.89 3.01 5.72
CA SER A 138 -2.35 2.30 4.55
C SER A 138 -3.07 0.97 4.27
N VAL A 139 -3.63 0.32 5.31
CA VAL A 139 -4.32 -0.97 5.17
C VAL A 139 -5.56 -0.87 4.27
N PRO A 140 -6.58 -0.04 4.57
CA PRO A 140 -7.72 0.13 3.68
C PRO A 140 -7.31 0.76 2.33
N MET A 141 -6.31 1.65 2.29
CA MET A 141 -5.82 2.21 1.02
C MET A 141 -5.28 1.13 0.08
N VAL A 142 -4.48 0.18 0.59
CA VAL A 142 -3.96 -0.95 -0.20
C VAL A 142 -5.09 -1.88 -0.64
N ILE A 143 -6.07 -2.16 0.22
CA ILE A 143 -7.23 -2.99 -0.14
C ILE A 143 -8.04 -2.34 -1.27
N ILE A 144 -8.36 -1.05 -1.14
CA ILE A 144 -9.06 -0.28 -2.18
C ILE A 144 -8.25 -0.25 -3.47
N PHE A 145 -6.93 -0.03 -3.38
CA PHE A 145 -6.04 -0.08 -4.53
C PHE A 145 -6.15 -1.43 -5.25
N VAL A 146 -6.03 -2.57 -4.54
CA VAL A 146 -6.08 -3.90 -5.16
C VAL A 146 -7.40 -4.11 -5.89
N ILE A 147 -8.53 -3.75 -5.28
CA ILE A 147 -9.87 -3.88 -5.88
C ILE A 147 -9.98 -3.02 -7.15
N VAL A 148 -9.70 -1.72 -7.04
CA VAL A 148 -9.85 -0.76 -8.15
C VAL A 148 -8.86 -1.08 -9.28
N HIS A 149 -7.61 -1.40 -8.94
CA HIS A 149 -6.58 -1.75 -9.91
C HIS A 149 -6.94 -3.00 -10.70
N SER A 150 -7.44 -4.05 -10.02
CA SER A 150 -7.88 -5.30 -10.65
C SER A 150 -9.08 -5.07 -11.57
N LEU A 151 -10.09 -4.31 -11.13
CA LEU A 151 -11.25 -3.98 -11.96
C LEU A 151 -10.87 -3.18 -13.21
N LEU A 152 -10.00 -2.19 -13.08
CA LEU A 152 -9.51 -1.41 -14.21
C LEU A 152 -8.63 -2.26 -15.14
N GLY A 153 -7.82 -3.17 -14.58
CA GLY A 153 -7.00 -4.11 -15.35
C GLY A 153 -7.86 -5.00 -16.25
N ARG A 154 -8.91 -5.61 -15.69
CA ARG A 154 -9.89 -6.40 -16.46
C ARG A 154 -10.57 -5.58 -17.55
N LYS A 155 -10.98 -4.34 -17.24
CA LYS A 155 -11.61 -3.45 -18.22
C LYS A 155 -10.66 -2.96 -19.32
N ALA A 156 -9.36 -2.85 -19.04
CA ALA A 156 -8.36 -2.41 -20.00
C ALA A 156 -7.87 -3.56 -20.90
N GLY A 157 -7.67 -4.75 -20.31
CA GLY A 157 -7.01 -5.90 -20.95
C GLY A 157 -7.92 -7.06 -21.33
N GLY A 158 -9.19 -7.07 -20.91
CA GLY A 158 -10.08 -8.21 -21.11
C GLY A 158 -9.75 -9.41 -20.20
N GLU A 159 -10.47 -10.51 -20.40
CA GLU A 159 -10.28 -11.76 -19.64
C GLU A 159 -9.02 -12.50 -20.07
N GLU A 160 -8.63 -12.44 -21.35
CA GLU A 160 -7.43 -13.08 -21.92
C GLU A 160 -6.13 -12.69 -21.19
N LEU A 161 -5.99 -11.41 -20.83
CA LEU A 161 -4.84 -10.92 -20.06
C LEU A 161 -4.83 -11.42 -18.62
N THR A 162 -6.00 -11.76 -18.07
CA THR A 162 -6.11 -12.33 -16.73
C THR A 162 -5.85 -13.84 -16.77
N GLU A 163 -6.35 -14.53 -17.80
CA GLU A 163 -6.17 -15.98 -17.99
C GLU A 163 -4.71 -16.34 -18.25
N SER A 164 -3.99 -15.57 -19.06
CA SER A 164 -2.55 -15.75 -19.34
C SER A 164 -1.63 -15.51 -18.13
N MET A 165 -2.15 -15.05 -16.99
CA MET A 165 -1.38 -14.99 -15.75
C MET A 165 -1.39 -16.31 -14.98
N PHE A 166 -2.35 -17.19 -15.26
CA PHE A 166 -2.56 -18.45 -14.53
C PHE A 166 -2.31 -19.70 -15.38
N TRP A 167 -2.15 -19.54 -16.70
CA TRP A 167 -1.83 -20.56 -17.70
C TRP A 167 -0.75 -20.04 -18.63
#